data_AF-V8C5U5-F1
#
_entry.id   AF-V8C5U5-F1
#
_cell.length_a   1.000
_cell.length_b   1.000
_cell.length_c   1.000
_cell.angle_alpha   90.00
_cell.angle_beta   90.00
_cell.angle_gamma   90.00
#
_symmetry.space_group_name_H-M   'P 1'
#
loop_
_entity.id
_entity.type
_entity.pdbx_description
1 polymer ?
#
loop_
_entity_poly.entity_id
_entity_poly.type
_entity_poly.pdbx_seq_one_letter_code
_entity_poly.pdbx_strand_id
1 'polypeptide(L)'
;MENVFPGNAFRVGGDEFVIIETGIVKAQFFQKLDELRREMEKRKVSFSIGVLWRENENDIVTMLKEADNIMYTEKKKYHLENKEL
;
A
#
# COMPACT_ATOMS: atom_id res chain seq x y z
N MET A 1 -8.65 4.82 4.57
CA MET A 1 -8.45 4.85 3.10
C MET A 1 -9.15 6.07 2.52
N GLU A 2 -10.48 6.16 2.57
CA GLU A 2 -11.22 7.32 2.00
C GLU A 2 -10.75 8.70 2.50
N ASN A 3 -10.46 8.84 3.80
CA ASN A 3 -10.00 10.12 4.36
C ASN A 3 -8.62 10.58 3.85
N VAL A 4 -7.82 9.69 3.24
CA VAL A 4 -6.43 9.96 2.82
C VAL A 4 -6.30 9.89 1.29
N PHE A 5 -6.99 8.93 0.69
CA PHE A 5 -7.05 8.65 -0.75
C PHE A 5 -8.52 8.63 -1.19
N PRO A 6 -9.21 9.78 -1.20
CA PRO A 6 -10.64 9.84 -1.50
C PRO A 6 -10.91 9.42 -2.94
N GLY A 7 -11.85 8.49 -3.15
CA GLY A 7 -12.21 7.96 -4.47
C GLY A 7 -11.13 7.13 -5.17
N ASN A 8 -9.98 6.91 -4.53
CA ASN A 8 -8.79 6.28 -5.13
C ASN A 8 -8.49 4.88 -4.56
N ALA A 9 -9.38 4.34 -3.73
CA ALA A 9 -9.26 3.01 -3.15
C ALA A 9 -10.26 2.04 -3.80
N PHE A 10 -9.73 0.95 -4.36
CA PHE A 10 -10.48 -0.06 -5.09
C PHE A 10 -10.38 -1.39 -4.36
N ARG A 11 -11.52 -2.05 -4.12
CA ARG A 11 -11.53 -3.38 -3.49
C ARG A 11 -11.32 -4.45 -4.56
N VAL A 12 -10.35 -5.33 -4.34
CA VAL A 12 -10.04 -6.44 -5.26
C VAL A 12 -10.82 -7.71 -4.85
N GLY A 13 -10.89 -7.98 -3.55
CA GLY A 13 -11.59 -9.13 -2.98
C GLY A 13 -11.35 -9.21 -1.48
N GLY A 14 -12.21 -9.91 -0.73
CA GLY A 14 -12.00 -10.09 0.72
C GLY A 14 -11.70 -8.77 1.46
N ASP A 15 -10.58 -8.72 2.15
CA ASP A 15 -9.99 -7.56 2.82
C ASP A 15 -8.85 -6.89 2.02
N GLU A 16 -8.69 -7.23 0.75
CA GLU A 16 -7.64 -6.73 -0.15
C GLU A 16 -8.09 -5.49 -0.93
N PHE A 17 -7.23 -4.47 -0.91
CA PHE A 17 -7.47 -3.17 -1.54
C PHE A 17 -6.25 -2.72 -2.34
N VAL A 18 -6.51 -2.02 -3.43
CA VAL A 18 -5.52 -1.32 -4.26
C VAL A 18 -5.81 0.17 -4.19
N ILE A 19 -4.75 0.97 -4.01
CA ILE A 19 -4.85 2.43 -4.05
C ILE A 19 -4.06 2.93 -5.26
N ILE A 20 -4.72 3.69 -6.13
CA ILE A 20 -4.09 4.30 -7.32
C ILE A 20 -4.25 5.80 -7.19
N GLU A 21 -3.14 6.51 -7.03
CA GLU A 21 -3.10 7.96 -6.89
C GLU A 21 -2.19 8.53 -7.98
N THR A 22 -2.68 9.56 -8.68
CA THR A 22 -2.00 10.13 -9.86
C THR A 22 -1.93 11.65 -9.76
N GLY A 23 -1.07 12.28 -10.55
CA GLY A 23 -0.95 13.74 -10.57
C GLY A 23 -0.30 14.36 -9.32
N ILE A 24 0.36 13.54 -8.50
CA ILE A 24 1.10 14.00 -7.31
C ILE A 24 2.57 13.61 -7.38
N VAL A 25 3.42 14.46 -6.81
CA VAL A 25 4.86 14.19 -6.74
C VAL A 25 5.18 13.17 -5.65
N LYS A 26 6.35 12.54 -5.76
CA LYS A 26 6.83 11.50 -4.83
C LYS A 26 6.68 11.91 -3.36
N ALA A 27 7.08 13.13 -3.01
CA ALA A 27 7.02 13.63 -1.64
C ALA A 27 5.58 13.64 -1.08
N GLN A 28 4.60 14.11 -1.86
CA GLN A 28 3.19 14.13 -1.46
C GLN A 28 2.63 12.71 -1.32
N PHE A 29 3.03 11.80 -2.22
CA PHE A 29 2.59 10.41 -2.17
C PHE A 29 3.05 9.71 -0.89
N PHE A 30 4.33 9.86 -0.52
CA PHE A 30 4.83 9.28 0.73
C PHE A 30 4.26 9.96 1.99
N GLN A 31 3.96 11.27 1.94
CA GLN A 31 3.25 11.94 3.03
C GLN A 31 1.87 11.32 3.27
N LYS A 32 1.07 11.12 2.21
CA LYS A 32 -0.23 10.44 2.28
C LYS A 32 -0.09 8.99 2.77
N LEU A 33 0.95 8.27 2.35
CA LEU A 33 1.22 6.92 2.84
C LEU A 33 1.45 6.90 4.36
N ASP A 34 2.22 7.85 4.88
CA ASP A 34 2.48 7.96 6.32
C ASP A 34 1.21 8.34 7.09
N GLU A 35 0.35 9.19 6.52
CA GLU A 35 -0.97 9.50 7.07
C GLU A 35 -1.86 8.25 7.13
N LEU A 36 -1.88 7.45 6.07
CA LEU A 36 -2.61 6.17 6.03
C LEU A 36 -2.12 5.22 7.12
N ARG A 37 -0.80 5.07 7.28
CA ARG A 37 -0.19 4.21 8.32
C ARG A 37 -0.62 4.65 9.72
N ARG A 38 -0.53 5.95 10.03
CA ARG A 38 -0.98 6.50 11.31
C ARG A 38 -2.46 6.28 11.57
N GLU A 39 -3.32 6.45 10.55
CA GLU A 39 -4.76 6.22 10.71
C GLU A 39 -5.09 4.74 10.97
N MET A 40 -4.38 3.81 10.35
CA MET A 40 -4.54 2.38 10.61
C MET A 40 -4.04 2.00 12.01
N GLU A 41 -2.92 2.57 12.44
CA GLU A 41 -2.37 2.38 13.79
C GLU A 41 -3.35 2.86 14.87
N LYS A 42 -3.91 4.08 14.73
CA LYS A 42 -4.94 4.60 15.64
C LYS A 42 -6.16 3.69 15.74
N ARG A 43 -6.53 3.05 14.63
CA ARG A 43 -7.63 2.08 14.57
C ARG A 43 -7.24 0.68 15.05
N LYS A 44 -5.97 0.46 15.44
CA LYS A 44 -5.39 -0.83 15.82
C LYS A 44 -5.56 -1.90 14.73
N VAL A 45 -5.51 -1.48 13.47
CA VAL A 45 -5.58 -2.38 12.31
C VAL A 45 -4.16 -2.68 11.85
N SER A 46 -3.78 -3.96 11.93
CA SER A 46 -2.57 -4.44 11.28
C SER A 46 -2.86 -4.75 9.81
N PHE A 47 -1.93 -4.41 8.93
CA PHE A 47 -2.05 -4.64 7.50
C PHE A 47 -0.68 -4.81 6.86
N SER A 48 -0.62 -5.53 5.74
CA SER A 48 0.54 -5.58 4.86
C SER A 48 0.31 -4.65 3.68
N ILE A 49 1.34 -3.98 3.19
CA ILE A 49 1.22 -3.04 2.07
C ILE A 49 2.46 -3.08 1.19
N GLY A 50 2.28 -3.24 -0.11
CA GLY A 50 3.33 -3.03 -1.09
C GLY A 50 3.14 -1.69 -1.79
N VAL A 51 4.23 -0.93 -1.95
CA VAL A 51 4.15 0.47 -2.39
C VAL A 51 5.13 0.72 -3.53
N LEU A 52 4.64 1.37 -4.58
CA LEU A 52 5.43 1.87 -5.68
C LEU A 52 5.00 3.29 -6.05
N TRP A 53 5.97 4.10 -6.46
CA TRP A 53 5.73 5.40 -7.07
C TRP A 53 6.68 5.55 -8.27
N ARG A 54 6.15 6.00 -9.40
CA ARG A 54 6.89 6.26 -10.63
C ARG A 54 6.45 7.61 -11.19
N GLU A 55 7.40 8.38 -11.70
CA GLU A 55 7.14 9.72 -12.26
C GLU A 55 6.41 9.64 -13.60
N ASN A 56 6.83 8.70 -14.44
CA ASN A 56 6.20 8.40 -15.73
C ASN A 56 6.05 6.88 -15.83
N GLU A 57 4.83 6.40 -15.95
CA GLU A 57 4.53 4.99 -16.17
C GLU A 57 3.31 4.84 -17.08
N ASN A 58 3.40 3.90 -18.02
CA ASN A 58 2.29 3.55 -18.93
C ASN A 58 1.81 2.10 -18.74
N ASP A 59 2.49 1.30 -17.91
CA ASP A 59 2.13 -0.08 -17.57
C ASP A 59 1.74 -0.21 -16.08
N ILE A 60 0.52 0.22 -15.78
CA ILE A 60 -0.08 0.07 -14.45
C ILE A 60 -0.23 -1.39 -14.03
N VAL A 61 -0.43 -2.31 -14.99
CA VAL A 61 -0.62 -3.73 -14.70
C VAL A 61 0.64 -4.33 -14.11
N THR A 62 1.80 -4.01 -14.68
CA THR A 62 3.09 -4.44 -14.14
C THR A 62 3.39 -3.79 -12.79
N MET A 63 3.10 -2.49 -12.61
CA MET A 63 3.24 -1.85 -11.29
C MET A 63 2.41 -2.55 -10.21
N LEU A 64 1.15 -2.88 -10.50
CA LEU A 64 0.29 -3.55 -9.52
C LEU A 64 0.83 -4.93 -9.13
N LYS A 65 1.34 -5.71 -10.10
CA LYS A 65 1.99 -7.00 -9.82
C LYS A 65 3.25 -6.86 -8.97
N GLU A 66 4.06 -5.84 -9.23
CA GLU A 66 5.26 -5.59 -8.42
C GLU A 66 4.90 -5.15 -7.00
N ALA A 67 3.90 -4.29 -6.83
CA ALA A 67 3.41 -3.87 -5.52
C ALA A 67 2.88 -5.09 -4.73
N ASP A 68 2.10 -5.96 -5.36
CA ASP A 68 1.64 -7.20 -4.74
C ASP A 68 2.81 -8.12 -4.30
N ASN A 69 3.82 -8.28 -5.15
CA ASN A 69 5.03 -9.05 -4.82
C ASN A 69 5.81 -8.44 -3.64
N ILE A 70 5.91 -7.12 -3.55
CA ILE A 70 6.54 -6.42 -2.41
C ILE A 70 5.76 -6.72 -1.13
N MET A 71 4.43 -6.56 -1.16
CA MET A 71 3.56 -6.86 -0.02
C MET A 71 3.76 -8.30 0.47
N TYR A 72 3.74 -9.26 -0.46
CA TYR A 72 3.91 -10.67 -0.14
C TYR A 72 5.29 -10.98 0.46
N THR A 73 6.33 -10.31 -0.02
CA THR A 73 7.70 -10.43 0.50
C THR A 73 7.81 -9.88 1.93
N GLU A 74 7.22 -8.71 2.20
CA GLU A 74 7.17 -8.15 3.55
C GLU A 74 6.39 -9.05 4.52
N LYS A 75 5.24 -9.59 4.08
CA LYS A 75 4.43 -10.52 4.88
C LYS A 75 5.20 -11.79 5.23
N LYS A 76 5.95 -12.35 4.28
CA LYS A 76 6.84 -13.49 4.50
C LYS A 76 7.94 -13.17 5.50
N LYS A 77 8.62 -12.03 5.33
CA LYS A 77 9.68 -11.57 6.23
C LYS A 77 9.17 -11.46 7.67
N TYR A 78 8.03 -10.79 7.87
CA TYR A 78 7.38 -10.70 9.17
C TYR A 78 7.06 -12.08 9.77
N HIS A 79 6.54 -13.02 8.97
CA HIS A 79 6.24 -14.38 9.45
C HIS A 79 7.49 -15.18 9.81
N LEU A 80 8.61 -14.97 9.14
CA LEU A 80 9.88 -15.64 9.44
C LEU A 80 10.53 -15.06 10.70
N GLU A 81 10.53 -13.73 10.83
CA GLU A 81 11.14 -13.03 11.98
C GLU A 81 10.33 -13.19 13.27
N ASN A 82 9.00 -13.37 13.18
CA ASN A 82 8.14 -13.57 14.36
C ASN A 82 7.77 -15.04 14.61
N LYS A 83 8.40 -16.00 13.92
CA LYS A 83 8.25 -17.45 14.17
C LYS A 83 9.21 -18.00 15.24
N GLU A 84 9.99 -17.16 15.91
CA GLU A 84 10.84 -17.52 17.06
C GLU A 84 10.23 -17.11 18.43
N LEU A 85 8.91 -17.20 18.58
CA LEU A 85 8.21 -17.15 19.87
C LEU A 85 7.21 -18.29 20.01
#